data_AF-A0A2Y9JXH5-F1
#
_entry.id   AF-A0A2Y9JXH5-F1
#
_cell.length_a   1.000
_cell.length_b   1.000
_cell.length_c   1.000
_cell.angle_alpha   90.00
_cell.angle_beta   90.00
_cell.angle_gamma   90.00
#
_symmetry.space_group_name_H-M   'P 1'
#
loop_
_entity.id
_entity.type
_entity.pdbx_description
1 polymer ?
#
loop_
_entity_poly.entity_id
_entity_poly.type
_entity_poly.pdbx_seq_one_letter_code
_entity_poly.pdbx_strand_id
1 'polypeptide(L)'
;MRAWVLFSAVLWYLTGAGWQRSSERTGKGLIYGKPGHPVKIYVKLHHSSPILACMDFKRAKKETVDPTYSWIGPNEKPLTENNQINITKTGKLKMEDFQEALSGLYTCTLSYKTVKAETQEETVVKQRYDFMIFAYREPDYSYQMAVRFTTKSCEGRYNDLLFRVLKKILDNLISDLSCHVVEPSYKCHFVKIPKHGLVHELFIAFQVNPFAPGWKGACNDSADCEDITNHNILQARDRIEEFFRSQAYIYYHDFNKTIPAMHFVDHSFQVVRMDSCRPGFGKNEGLHSNCASCCVVCSPGTFSPDVDVTCQSCVSIRVYGAKSCT
;
A
#
# COMPACT_ATOMS: atom_id res chain seq x y z
N MET A 1 36.47 -14.10 7.84
CA MET A 1 35.10 -14.53 7.49
C MET A 1 34.09 -13.84 8.42
N ARG A 2 33.58 -12.65 8.08
CA ARG A 2 32.41 -11.99 8.72
C ARG A 2 32.10 -10.60 8.10
N ALA A 3 32.28 -10.45 6.78
CA ALA A 3 32.06 -9.16 6.10
C ALA A 3 30.98 -9.22 5.00
N TRP A 4 30.33 -10.37 4.79
CA TRP A 4 29.39 -10.58 3.67
C TRP A 4 27.92 -10.60 4.08
N VAL A 5 27.61 -10.46 5.37
CA VAL A 5 26.21 -10.53 5.88
C VAL A 5 25.55 -9.14 5.98
N LEU A 6 26.32 -8.05 5.92
CA LEU A 6 25.78 -6.69 6.05
C LEU A 6 25.43 -6.03 4.71
N PHE A 7 25.90 -6.58 3.59
CA PHE A 7 25.58 -6.04 2.26
C PHE A 7 24.19 -6.45 1.74
N SER A 8 23.57 -7.49 2.30
CA SER A 8 22.22 -7.93 1.92
C SER A 8 21.10 -7.09 2.54
N ALA A 9 21.36 -6.42 3.67
CA ALA A 9 20.34 -5.59 4.35
C ALA A 9 20.25 -4.16 3.80
N VAL A 10 21.36 -3.62 3.26
CA VAL A 10 21.42 -2.24 2.76
C VAL A 10 20.81 -2.10 1.36
N LEU A 11 20.78 -3.16 0.55
CA LEU A 11 20.12 -3.12 -0.76
C LEU A 11 18.58 -3.13 -0.70
N TRP A 12 17.96 -3.37 0.46
CA TRP A 12 16.50 -3.38 0.60
C TRP A 12 15.90 -1.97 0.80
N TYR A 13 16.72 -0.98 1.18
CA TYR A 13 16.23 0.39 1.43
C TYR A 13 16.34 1.33 0.23
N LEU A 14 17.06 0.95 -0.84
CA LEU A 14 17.35 1.84 -1.98
C LEU A 14 16.62 1.51 -3.28
N THR A 15 15.66 0.59 -3.25
CA THR A 15 14.74 0.43 -4.36
C THR A 15 13.32 0.64 -3.87
N GLY A 16 12.73 1.77 -4.26
CA GLY A 16 11.29 1.91 -4.47
C GLY A 16 10.81 0.98 -5.59
N ALA A 17 11.16 -0.32 -5.48
CA ALA A 17 10.66 -1.36 -6.33
C ALA A 17 9.27 -1.70 -5.81
N GLY A 18 8.25 -1.14 -6.47
CA GLY A 18 6.91 -1.69 -6.38
C GLY A 18 7.02 -3.19 -6.59
N TRP A 19 6.71 -3.96 -5.55
CA TRP A 19 6.74 -5.42 -5.62
C TRP A 19 5.84 -5.81 -6.79
N GLN A 20 6.33 -6.65 -7.71
CA GLN A 20 5.53 -7.16 -8.82
C GLN A 20 4.30 -7.89 -8.29
N ARG A 21 3.18 -7.16 -8.22
CA ARG A 21 1.86 -7.70 -7.93
C ARG A 21 1.38 -8.46 -9.15
N SER A 22 1.79 -9.71 -9.26
CA SER A 22 1.32 -10.57 -10.33
C SER A 22 0.93 -11.95 -9.79
N SER A 23 -0.38 -12.21 -9.79
CA SER A 23 -0.81 -13.51 -10.31
C SER A 23 -0.33 -13.57 -11.78
N GLU A 24 0.22 -14.70 -12.22
CA GLU A 24 0.75 -14.91 -13.59
C GLU A 24 -0.15 -14.24 -14.64
N ARG A 25 0.20 -13.01 -15.04
CA ARG A 25 -0.53 -12.24 -16.05
C ARG A 25 0.08 -12.66 -17.38
N THR A 26 -0.71 -13.32 -18.23
CA THR A 26 -0.32 -13.43 -19.64
C THR A 26 -0.21 -12.02 -20.24
N GLY A 27 0.61 -11.84 -21.28
CA GLY A 27 0.78 -10.54 -21.97
C GLY A 27 -0.52 -9.92 -22.53
N LYS A 28 -1.67 -10.61 -22.40
CA LYS A 28 -3.02 -10.15 -22.75
C LYS A 28 -3.92 -9.83 -21.54
N GLY A 29 -3.40 -9.84 -20.31
CA GLY A 29 -4.18 -9.50 -19.10
C GLY A 29 -5.20 -10.56 -18.65
N LEU A 30 -5.07 -11.80 -19.13
CA LEU A 30 -5.98 -12.92 -18.85
C LEU A 30 -5.41 -13.83 -17.76
N ILE A 31 -6.25 -14.21 -16.79
CA ILE A 31 -5.93 -15.15 -15.70
C ILE A 31 -6.72 -16.44 -15.90
N TYR A 32 -6.02 -17.58 -15.90
CA TYR A 32 -6.61 -18.91 -16.05
C TYR A 32 -6.85 -19.58 -14.69
N GLY A 33 -7.86 -20.43 -14.61
CA GLY A 33 -8.13 -21.26 -13.45
C GLY A 33 -7.09 -22.38 -13.28
N LYS A 34 -6.97 -22.91 -12.06
CA LYS A 34 -6.16 -24.08 -11.74
C LYS A 34 -7.07 -25.15 -11.09
N PRO A 35 -7.20 -26.37 -11.65
CA PRO A 35 -8.02 -27.41 -11.05
C PRO A 35 -7.59 -27.73 -9.62
N GLY A 36 -8.55 -27.79 -8.70
CA GLY A 36 -8.33 -28.13 -7.29
C GLY A 36 -7.60 -27.07 -6.46
N HIS A 37 -7.22 -25.91 -7.03
CA HIS A 37 -6.45 -24.88 -6.34
C HIS A 37 -7.03 -23.48 -6.61
N PRO A 38 -7.60 -22.80 -5.59
CA PRO A 38 -8.11 -21.46 -5.75
C PRO A 38 -7.02 -20.46 -6.17
N VAL A 39 -7.29 -19.68 -7.21
CA VAL A 39 -6.38 -18.62 -7.67
C VAL A 39 -6.70 -17.33 -6.91
N LYS A 40 -5.74 -16.83 -6.12
CA LYS A 40 -5.87 -15.54 -5.42
C LYS A 40 -5.67 -14.37 -6.39
N ILE A 41 -6.61 -13.44 -6.40
CA ILE A 41 -6.61 -12.25 -7.27
C ILE A 41 -6.82 -11.02 -6.38
N TYR A 42 -6.07 -9.97 -6.65
CA TYR A 42 -6.15 -8.69 -5.95
C TYR A 42 -6.58 -7.62 -6.93
N VAL A 43 -7.67 -6.93 -6.63
CA VAL A 43 -8.23 -5.86 -7.47
C VAL A 43 -8.21 -4.57 -6.66
N LYS A 44 -7.59 -3.52 -7.21
CA LYS A 44 -7.57 -2.20 -6.57
C LYS A 44 -9.01 -1.68 -6.56
N LEU A 45 -9.45 -1.05 -5.47
CA LEU A 45 -10.78 -0.45 -5.41
C LEU A 45 -11.00 0.51 -6.59
N HIS A 46 -12.26 0.57 -7.05
CA HIS A 46 -12.70 1.42 -8.16
C HIS A 46 -11.99 1.17 -9.50
N HIS A 47 -11.26 0.04 -9.61
CA HIS A 47 -10.64 -0.40 -10.87
C HIS A 47 -11.31 -1.65 -11.41
N SER A 48 -11.10 -1.89 -12.70
CA SER A 48 -11.51 -3.13 -13.34
C SER A 48 -10.66 -4.31 -12.86
N SER A 49 -11.29 -5.47 -12.71
CA SER A 49 -10.58 -6.72 -12.52
C SER A 49 -9.78 -7.10 -13.78
N PRO A 50 -8.71 -7.92 -13.65
CA PRO A 50 -8.23 -8.69 -14.79
C PRO A 50 -9.34 -9.58 -15.34
N ILE A 51 -9.20 -10.02 -16.59
CA ILE A 51 -10.19 -10.90 -17.20
C ILE A 51 -9.91 -12.34 -16.72
N LEU A 52 -10.91 -12.99 -16.14
CA LEU A 52 -10.81 -14.35 -15.61
C LEU A 52 -11.37 -15.33 -16.63
N ALA A 53 -10.59 -16.32 -17.03
CA ALA A 53 -11.02 -17.35 -17.97
C ALA A 53 -11.51 -18.59 -17.20
N CYS A 54 -12.73 -19.03 -17.51
CA CYS A 54 -13.30 -20.28 -17.00
C CYS A 54 -12.68 -21.53 -17.67
N MET A 55 -11.38 -21.68 -17.57
CA MET A 55 -10.61 -22.82 -18.06
C MET A 55 -9.17 -22.74 -17.52
N ASP A 56 -8.47 -23.87 -17.51
CA ASP A 56 -7.02 -23.85 -17.33
C ASP A 56 -6.26 -23.56 -18.64
N PHE A 57 -4.97 -23.23 -18.49
CA PHE A 57 -4.10 -22.89 -19.61
C PHE A 57 -3.90 -24.05 -20.62
N LYS A 58 -3.93 -25.31 -20.17
CA LYS A 58 -3.80 -26.47 -21.08
C LYS A 58 -5.07 -26.65 -21.90
N ARG A 59 -6.24 -26.48 -21.26
CA ARG A 59 -7.55 -26.55 -21.90
C ARG A 59 -7.74 -25.45 -22.94
N ALA A 60 -7.26 -24.24 -22.65
CA ALA A 60 -7.31 -23.09 -23.56
C ALA A 60 -6.56 -23.27 -24.88
N LYS A 61 -5.62 -24.24 -24.95
CA LYS A 61 -4.82 -24.54 -26.16
C LYS A 61 -5.40 -25.64 -27.03
N LYS A 62 -6.57 -26.17 -26.68
CA LYS A 62 -7.18 -27.31 -27.36
C LYS A 62 -8.61 -26.97 -27.75
N GLU A 63 -9.06 -27.48 -28.89
CA GLU A 63 -10.44 -27.35 -29.35
C GLU A 63 -11.43 -27.96 -28.35
N THR A 64 -12.51 -27.24 -28.07
CA THR A 64 -13.51 -27.60 -27.07
C THR A 64 -14.87 -27.64 -27.75
N VAL A 65 -15.49 -28.82 -27.76
CA VAL A 65 -16.78 -29.05 -28.41
C VAL A 65 -17.91 -28.70 -27.44
N ASP A 66 -18.88 -27.92 -27.93
CA ASP A 66 -20.08 -27.48 -27.20
C ASP A 66 -19.81 -26.96 -25.77
N PRO A 67 -18.91 -25.97 -25.57
CA PRO A 67 -18.60 -25.48 -24.24
C PRO A 67 -19.77 -24.72 -23.62
N THR A 68 -20.09 -25.03 -22.37
CA THR A 68 -21.00 -24.26 -21.52
C THR A 68 -20.29 -23.80 -20.26
N TYR A 69 -20.62 -22.59 -19.81
CA TYR A 69 -19.95 -21.93 -18.70
C TYR A 69 -20.98 -21.48 -17.68
N SER A 70 -20.72 -21.73 -16.40
CA SER A 70 -21.57 -21.28 -15.30
C SER A 70 -20.70 -20.66 -14.20
N TRP A 71 -20.99 -19.41 -13.85
CA TRP A 71 -20.32 -18.68 -12.79
C TRP A 71 -21.22 -18.55 -11.56
N ILE A 72 -20.64 -18.81 -10.39
CA ILE A 72 -21.26 -18.64 -9.07
C ILE A 72 -20.42 -17.60 -8.32
N GLY A 73 -21.09 -16.58 -7.79
CA GLY A 73 -20.46 -15.50 -7.04
C GLY A 73 -20.24 -15.82 -5.55
N PRO A 74 -19.69 -14.86 -4.80
CA PRO A 74 -19.34 -15.02 -3.38
C PRO A 74 -20.55 -15.20 -2.47
N ASN A 75 -21.74 -14.87 -2.94
CA ASN A 75 -23.02 -15.09 -2.25
C ASN A 75 -23.67 -16.45 -2.57
N GLU A 76 -22.92 -17.36 -3.18
CA GLU A 76 -23.37 -18.69 -3.63
C GLU A 76 -24.50 -18.67 -4.67
N LYS A 77 -24.76 -17.52 -5.30
CA LYS A 77 -25.78 -17.37 -6.34
C LYS A 77 -25.13 -17.34 -7.73
N PRO A 78 -25.83 -17.82 -8.77
CA PRO A 78 -25.39 -17.65 -10.14
C PRO A 78 -25.18 -16.16 -10.45
N LEU A 79 -24.07 -15.84 -11.13
CA LEU A 79 -23.83 -14.48 -11.58
C LEU A 79 -24.73 -14.15 -12.77
N THR A 80 -25.33 -12.97 -12.71
CA THR A 80 -26.06 -12.35 -13.82
C THR A 80 -25.29 -11.12 -14.28
N GLU A 81 -25.25 -10.89 -15.59
CA GLU A 81 -24.65 -9.66 -16.14
C GLU A 81 -25.37 -8.42 -15.60
N ASN A 82 -24.59 -7.39 -15.29
CA ASN A 82 -25.07 -6.09 -14.85
C ASN A 82 -24.00 -5.02 -15.16
N ASN A 83 -24.19 -3.79 -14.68
CA ASN A 83 -23.26 -2.69 -14.96
C ASN A 83 -21.83 -2.92 -14.44
N GLN A 84 -21.65 -3.77 -13.40
CA GLN A 84 -20.35 -4.09 -12.80
C GLN A 84 -19.81 -5.46 -13.22
N ILE A 85 -20.62 -6.35 -13.78
CA ILE A 85 -20.26 -7.74 -14.08
C ILE A 85 -20.53 -8.04 -15.56
N ASN A 86 -19.48 -8.39 -16.28
CA ASN A 86 -19.53 -8.77 -17.69
C ASN A 86 -19.09 -10.24 -17.86
N ILE A 87 -19.93 -11.06 -18.50
CA ILE A 87 -19.67 -12.48 -18.74
C ILE A 87 -19.79 -12.77 -20.24
N THR A 88 -18.64 -12.92 -20.89
CA THR A 88 -18.62 -13.22 -22.32
C THR A 88 -19.15 -14.63 -22.62
N LYS A 89 -19.66 -14.84 -23.84
CA LYS A 89 -20.05 -16.16 -24.38
C LYS A 89 -18.93 -17.21 -24.33
N THR A 90 -17.67 -16.77 -24.25
CA THR A 90 -16.49 -17.64 -24.09
C THR A 90 -16.17 -17.99 -22.63
N GLY A 91 -17.07 -17.68 -21.69
CA GLY A 91 -16.91 -17.99 -20.27
C GLY A 91 -15.92 -17.10 -19.54
N LYS A 92 -15.56 -15.94 -20.10
CA LYS A 92 -14.68 -14.97 -19.44
C LYS A 92 -15.48 -14.01 -18.57
N LEU A 93 -15.00 -13.77 -17.36
CA LEU A 93 -15.57 -12.84 -16.39
C LEU A 93 -14.67 -11.60 -16.26
N LYS A 94 -15.27 -10.42 -16.28
CA LYS A 94 -14.62 -9.14 -15.94
C LYS A 94 -15.55 -8.37 -15.00
N MET A 95 -14.98 -7.80 -13.95
CA MET A 95 -15.68 -6.89 -13.04
C MET A 95 -15.19 -5.46 -13.26
N GLU A 96 -16.11 -4.50 -13.26
CA GLU A 96 -15.86 -3.06 -13.35
C GLU A 96 -16.19 -2.39 -12.02
N ASP A 97 -15.52 -1.29 -11.71
CA ASP A 97 -15.67 -0.55 -10.44
C ASP A 97 -15.68 -1.49 -9.22
N PHE A 98 -14.56 -2.18 -8.98
CA PHE A 98 -14.51 -3.22 -7.95
C PHE A 98 -14.63 -2.61 -6.54
N GLN A 99 -15.61 -3.10 -5.77
CA GLN A 99 -15.92 -2.66 -4.40
C GLN A 99 -15.65 -3.78 -3.39
N GLU A 100 -15.62 -3.46 -2.10
CA GLU A 100 -15.33 -4.43 -1.03
C GLU A 100 -16.29 -5.62 -1.05
N ALA A 101 -17.57 -5.36 -1.28
CA ALA A 101 -18.64 -6.36 -1.28
C ALA A 101 -18.52 -7.39 -2.43
N LEU A 102 -17.74 -7.09 -3.46
CA LEU A 102 -17.43 -8.04 -4.56
C LEU A 102 -16.27 -8.97 -4.20
N SER A 103 -15.68 -8.86 -3.01
CA SER A 103 -14.64 -9.78 -2.57
C SER A 103 -15.23 -11.12 -2.16
N GLY A 104 -14.48 -12.21 -2.42
CA GLY A 104 -14.82 -13.55 -1.99
C GLY A 104 -14.54 -14.62 -3.04
N LEU A 105 -15.19 -15.78 -2.87
CA LEU A 105 -15.00 -16.95 -3.70
C LEU A 105 -15.90 -16.89 -4.94
N TYR A 106 -15.28 -16.89 -6.11
CA TYR A 106 -15.93 -17.04 -7.39
C TYR A 106 -15.63 -18.43 -7.95
N THR A 107 -16.66 -19.16 -8.30
CA THR A 107 -16.53 -20.50 -8.89
C THR A 107 -16.99 -20.44 -10.32
N CYS A 108 -16.20 -21.02 -11.23
CA CYS A 108 -16.70 -21.33 -12.56
C CYS A 108 -16.71 -22.84 -12.84
N THR A 109 -17.77 -23.29 -13.49
CA THR A 109 -17.87 -24.64 -14.06
C THR A 109 -17.87 -24.56 -15.58
N LEU A 110 -16.87 -25.17 -16.20
CA LEU A 110 -16.81 -25.44 -17.64
C LEU A 110 -17.35 -26.85 -17.87
N SER A 111 -18.37 -26.99 -18.71
CA SER A 111 -18.80 -28.29 -19.23
C SER A 111 -18.54 -28.34 -20.73
N TYR A 112 -17.99 -29.43 -21.24
CA TYR A 112 -17.72 -29.61 -22.67
C TYR A 112 -17.85 -31.08 -23.06
N LYS A 113 -17.99 -31.34 -24.36
CA LYS A 113 -18.08 -32.70 -24.89
C LYS A 113 -16.73 -33.21 -25.38
N THR A 114 -16.49 -34.51 -25.20
CA THR A 114 -15.50 -35.25 -25.97
C THR A 114 -16.20 -36.26 -26.85
N VAL A 115 -15.86 -36.25 -28.14
CA VAL A 115 -16.49 -37.08 -29.17
C VAL A 115 -15.45 -38.08 -29.67
N LYS A 116 -15.78 -39.36 -29.62
CA LYS A 116 -14.96 -40.39 -30.27
C LYS A 116 -15.24 -40.35 -31.77
N ALA A 117 -14.24 -39.99 -32.58
CA ALA A 117 -14.40 -39.82 -34.02
C ALA A 117 -14.99 -41.06 -34.72
N GLU A 118 -14.61 -42.25 -34.25
CA GLU A 118 -14.99 -43.55 -34.83
C GLU A 118 -16.44 -43.94 -34.54
N THR A 119 -16.92 -43.70 -33.33
CA THR A 119 -18.25 -44.18 -32.86
C THR A 119 -19.29 -43.07 -32.75
N GLN A 120 -18.90 -41.81 -32.92
CA GLN A 120 -19.71 -40.63 -32.62
C GLN A 120 -20.24 -40.61 -31.16
N GLU A 121 -19.61 -41.37 -30.27
CA GLU A 121 -19.99 -41.41 -28.86
C GLU A 121 -19.57 -40.11 -28.17
N GLU A 122 -20.56 -39.41 -27.62
CA GLU A 122 -20.37 -38.16 -26.89
C GLU A 122 -20.30 -38.39 -25.38
N THR A 123 -19.31 -37.80 -24.73
CA THR A 123 -19.19 -37.80 -23.26
C THR A 123 -19.03 -36.38 -22.74
N VAL A 124 -19.81 -36.02 -21.72
CA VAL A 124 -19.77 -34.68 -21.11
C VAL A 124 -18.76 -34.67 -19.97
N VAL A 125 -17.78 -33.78 -20.06
CA VAL A 125 -16.78 -33.54 -19.03
C VAL A 125 -17.09 -32.22 -18.33
N LYS A 126 -17.05 -32.21 -17.00
CA LYS A 126 -17.21 -31.00 -16.17
C LYS A 126 -15.93 -30.70 -15.42
N GLN A 127 -15.50 -29.45 -15.45
CA GLN A 127 -14.33 -28.97 -14.74
C GLN A 127 -14.67 -27.72 -13.93
N ARG A 128 -14.24 -27.70 -12.68
CA ARG A 128 -14.45 -26.60 -11.74
C ARG A 128 -13.16 -25.82 -11.54
N TYR A 129 -13.28 -24.50 -11.49
CA TYR A 129 -12.20 -23.56 -11.25
C TYR A 129 -12.63 -22.54 -10.20
N ASP A 130 -11.81 -22.38 -9.17
CA ASP A 130 -12.07 -21.47 -8.05
C ASP A 130 -11.13 -20.26 -8.10
N PHE A 131 -11.69 -19.08 -7.87
CA PHE A 131 -11.00 -17.79 -7.87
C PHE A 131 -11.34 -17.07 -6.57
N MET A 132 -10.33 -16.77 -5.75
CA MET A 132 -10.51 -15.99 -4.53
C MET A 132 -10.10 -14.55 -4.82
N ILE A 133 -11.06 -13.64 -4.84
CA ILE A 133 -10.85 -12.25 -5.27
C ILE A 133 -10.94 -11.34 -4.05
N PHE A 134 -9.95 -10.46 -3.89
CA PHE A 134 -9.88 -9.52 -2.78
C PHE A 134 -9.78 -8.08 -3.30
N ALA A 135 -10.60 -7.20 -2.74
CA ALA A 135 -10.38 -5.75 -2.84
C ALA A 135 -9.12 -5.37 -2.07
N TYR A 136 -8.32 -4.48 -2.64
CA TYR A 136 -7.20 -3.87 -1.93
C TYR A 136 -7.09 -2.39 -2.26
N ARG A 137 -6.30 -1.71 -1.44
CA ARG A 137 -5.89 -0.32 -1.57
C ARG A 137 -4.41 -0.18 -1.25
N GLU A 138 -3.77 0.88 -1.75
CA GLU A 138 -2.50 1.29 -1.16
C GLU A 138 -2.74 1.77 0.28
N PRO A 139 -1.81 1.54 1.21
CA PRO A 139 -1.88 2.19 2.51
C PRO A 139 -1.84 3.70 2.34
N ASP A 140 -2.63 4.40 3.15
CA ASP A 140 -2.33 5.79 3.46
C ASP A 140 -1.05 5.79 4.32
N TYR A 141 -0.21 6.82 4.21
CA TYR A 141 0.99 6.89 5.03
C TYR A 141 1.39 8.28 5.41
N SER A 142 2.13 8.32 6.50
CA SER A 142 2.78 9.50 7.04
C SER A 142 4.26 9.21 7.23
N TYR A 143 5.06 10.26 7.42
CA TYR A 143 6.48 10.11 7.70
C TYR A 143 6.78 10.57 9.11
N GLN A 144 7.25 9.66 9.95
CA GLN A 144 7.89 10.01 11.21
C GLN A 144 9.32 10.45 10.89
N MET A 145 9.67 11.67 11.31
CA MET A 145 10.97 12.27 11.04
C MET A 145 11.66 12.69 12.33
N ALA A 146 13.00 12.65 12.31
CA ALA A 146 13.83 13.15 13.40
C ALA A 146 15.08 13.85 12.88
N VAL A 147 15.51 14.90 13.57
CA VAL A 147 16.74 15.66 13.29
C VAL A 147 17.43 16.06 14.58
N ARG A 148 18.73 16.35 14.49
CA ARG A 148 19.51 16.90 15.60
C ARG A 148 20.05 18.28 15.26
N PHE A 149 20.02 19.18 16.24
CA PHE A 149 20.63 20.51 16.15
C PHE A 149 21.57 20.73 17.33
N THR A 150 22.70 21.40 17.11
CA THR A 150 23.54 21.85 18.22
C THR A 150 22.87 22.97 18.99
N THR A 151 23.23 23.13 20.25
CA THR A 151 22.87 24.31 21.05
C THR A 151 23.98 24.65 22.05
N LYS A 152 24.00 25.89 22.55
CA LYS A 152 24.95 26.29 23.60
C LYS A 152 24.57 25.71 24.97
N SER A 153 23.28 25.55 25.22
CA SER A 153 22.76 25.13 26.51
C SER A 153 21.40 24.46 26.34
N CYS A 154 21.11 23.47 27.18
CA CYS A 154 19.77 22.92 27.32
C CYS A 154 18.82 23.87 28.06
N GLU A 155 19.35 24.83 28.80
CA GLU A 155 18.60 25.87 29.49
C GLU A 155 18.55 27.14 28.64
N GLY A 156 17.34 27.62 28.32
CA GLY A 156 17.14 28.94 27.73
C GLY A 156 16.08 29.00 26.61
N ARG A 157 15.54 30.22 26.42
CA ARG A 157 14.45 30.54 25.48
C ARG A 157 14.78 30.36 23.99
N TYR A 158 16.05 30.26 23.64
CA TYR A 158 16.48 30.18 22.23
C TYR A 158 16.15 28.82 21.61
N ASN A 159 16.12 27.74 22.40
CA ASN A 159 15.73 26.41 21.95
C ASN A 159 14.25 26.41 21.49
N ASP A 160 13.36 27.01 22.29
CA ASP A 160 11.95 27.19 21.93
C ASP A 160 11.75 28.04 20.68
N LEU A 161 12.56 29.09 20.53
CA LEU A 161 12.51 29.96 19.36
C LEU A 161 12.93 29.19 18.09
N LEU A 162 14.05 28.47 18.13
CA LEU A 162 14.50 27.63 17.02
C LEU A 162 13.42 26.62 16.64
N PHE A 163 12.88 25.90 17.63
CA PHE A 163 11.86 24.89 17.41
C PHE A 163 10.60 25.48 16.75
N ARG A 164 10.12 26.63 17.22
CA ARG A 164 8.98 27.34 16.64
C ARG A 164 9.23 27.80 15.21
N VAL A 165 10.42 28.34 14.93
CA VAL A 165 10.80 28.81 13.59
C VAL A 165 10.96 27.64 12.63
N LEU A 166 11.62 26.57 13.06
CA LEU A 166 11.78 25.35 12.27
C LEU A 166 10.41 24.78 11.89
N LYS A 167 9.47 24.66 12.83
CA LYS A 167 8.10 24.22 12.53
C LYS A 167 7.45 25.07 11.43
N LYS A 168 7.53 26.40 11.54
CA LYS A 168 6.96 27.31 10.51
C LYS A 168 7.62 27.13 9.14
N ILE A 169 8.93 26.93 9.10
CA ILE A 169 9.66 26.67 7.85
C ILE A 169 9.17 25.36 7.23
N LEU A 170 9.10 24.28 8.03
CA LEU A 170 8.66 22.97 7.57
C LEU A 170 7.20 23.00 7.07
N ASP A 171 6.29 23.65 7.81
CA ASP A 171 4.89 23.81 7.37
C ASP A 171 4.80 24.58 6.06
N ASN A 172 5.55 25.68 5.91
CA ASN A 172 5.57 26.48 4.67
C ASN A 172 6.16 25.70 3.48
N LEU A 173 7.13 24.81 3.70
CA LEU A 173 7.75 24.00 2.64
C LEU A 173 6.76 23.03 1.97
N ILE A 174 5.72 22.64 2.71
CA ILE A 174 4.78 21.58 2.30
C ILE A 174 3.32 22.05 2.22
N SER A 175 3.04 23.33 2.47
CA SER A 175 1.67 23.85 2.60
C SER A 175 0.85 23.71 1.32
N ASP A 176 1.48 23.83 0.15
CA ASP A 176 0.84 23.66 -1.17
C ASP A 176 0.50 22.19 -1.47
N LEU A 177 1.08 21.25 -0.73
CA LEU A 177 0.85 19.81 -0.91
C LEU A 177 -0.31 19.28 -0.07
N SER A 178 -1.07 20.16 0.61
CA SER A 178 -2.10 19.76 1.57
C SER A 178 -1.56 18.84 2.68
N CYS A 179 -0.27 18.93 2.96
CA CYS A 179 0.42 18.22 4.03
C CYS A 179 0.66 19.17 5.21
N HIS A 180 0.84 18.64 6.41
CA HIS A 180 1.19 19.45 7.58
C HIS A 180 2.06 18.69 8.57
N VAL A 181 2.78 19.46 9.41
CA VAL A 181 3.57 18.89 10.51
C VAL A 181 2.69 18.72 11.75
N VAL A 182 2.64 17.48 12.26
CA VAL A 182 1.92 17.11 13.48
C VAL A 182 2.86 16.58 14.56
N GLU A 183 2.38 16.68 15.79
CA GLU A 183 3.07 16.20 17.01
C GLU A 183 4.57 16.58 17.10
N PRO A 184 4.99 17.80 16.71
CA PRO A 184 6.39 18.15 16.80
C PRO A 184 6.77 18.22 18.29
N SER A 185 7.93 17.68 18.62
CA SER A 185 8.50 17.73 19.96
C SER A 185 10.02 17.82 19.90
N TYR A 186 10.62 18.29 20.99
CA TYR A 186 12.07 18.27 21.12
C TYR A 186 12.50 17.92 22.55
N LYS A 187 13.68 17.31 22.67
CA LYS A 187 14.39 17.11 23.94
C LYS A 187 15.83 17.55 23.80
N CYS A 188 16.40 18.13 24.84
CA CYS A 188 17.81 18.50 24.86
C CYS A 188 18.63 17.48 25.64
N HIS A 189 19.77 17.09 25.08
CA HIS A 189 20.67 16.11 25.67
C HIS A 189 22.12 16.59 25.62
N PHE A 190 22.92 16.11 26.56
CA PHE A 190 24.36 16.32 26.57
C PHE A 190 25.05 15.09 25.97
N VAL A 191 25.63 15.27 24.78
CA VAL A 191 26.17 14.19 23.97
C VAL A 191 27.69 14.23 24.02
N LYS A 192 28.30 13.10 24.36
CA LYS A 192 29.75 12.91 24.24
C LYS A 192 30.09 12.50 22.81
N ILE A 193 30.69 13.41 22.06
CA ILE A 193 31.16 13.15 20.70
C ILE A 193 32.61 12.66 20.78
N PRO A 194 32.95 11.49 20.21
CA PRO A 194 34.32 11.02 20.16
C PRO A 194 35.24 12.09 19.57
N LYS A 195 36.36 12.39 20.25
CA LYS A 195 37.36 13.41 19.85
C LYS A 195 36.88 14.88 19.84
N HIS A 196 35.58 15.16 20.04
CA HIS A 196 35.02 16.52 20.02
C HIS A 196 34.40 16.97 21.35
N GLY A 197 34.51 16.16 22.40
CA GLY A 197 34.12 16.54 23.76
C GLY A 197 32.62 16.38 24.02
N LEU A 198 32.09 17.20 24.93
CA LEU A 198 30.68 17.17 25.32
C LEU A 198 29.96 18.37 24.69
N VAL A 199 28.85 18.10 24.01
CA VAL A 199 28.07 19.10 23.28
C VAL A 199 26.60 18.97 23.64
N HIS A 200 25.89 20.09 23.77
CA HIS A 200 24.44 20.07 23.92
C HIS A 200 23.79 19.96 22.54
N GLU A 201 22.84 19.03 22.42
CA GLU A 201 22.09 18.83 21.19
C GLU A 201 20.59 18.71 21.45
N LEU A 202 19.80 19.27 20.54
CA LEU A 202 18.36 19.17 20.48
C LEU A 202 17.98 18.01 19.57
N PHE A 203 17.29 17.03 20.12
CA PHE A 203 16.68 15.92 19.40
C PHE A 203 15.24 16.31 19.11
N ILE A 204 14.97 16.60 17.84
CA ILE A 204 13.66 17.06 17.38
C ILE A 204 13.01 15.91 16.62
N ALA A 205 11.76 15.62 16.94
CA ALA A 205 10.95 14.63 16.26
C ALA A 205 9.61 15.24 15.86
N PHE A 206 9.10 14.86 14.70
CA PHE A 206 7.81 15.33 14.19
C PHE A 206 7.28 14.34 13.16
N GLN A 207 5.99 14.43 12.85
CA GLN A 207 5.36 13.62 11.81
C GLN A 207 4.84 14.53 10.70
N VAL A 208 4.96 14.08 9.46
CA VAL A 208 4.37 14.74 8.29
C VAL A 208 3.15 13.94 7.87
N ASN A 209 1.98 14.59 7.87
CA ASN A 209 0.70 13.95 7.61
C ASN A 209 0.04 14.53 6.33
N PRO A 210 -0.43 13.69 5.39
CA PRO A 210 -1.06 14.12 4.13
C PRO A 210 -2.46 14.72 4.28
N PHE A 211 -3.05 14.68 5.47
CA PHE A 211 -4.44 15.05 5.71
C PHE A 211 -4.57 16.39 6.42
N ALA A 212 -3.92 17.44 5.91
CA ALA A 212 -4.05 18.80 6.46
C ALA A 212 -5.49 19.32 6.35
N PRO A 213 -5.92 20.28 7.19
CA PRO A 213 -7.24 20.89 7.06
C PRO A 213 -7.51 21.37 5.61
N GLY A 214 -8.59 20.88 5.01
CA GLY A 214 -8.93 21.18 3.62
C GLY A 214 -8.34 20.25 2.55
N TRP A 215 -7.58 19.21 2.93
CA TRP A 215 -6.94 18.27 1.99
C TRP A 215 -7.90 17.64 0.96
N LYS A 216 -9.16 17.43 1.34
CA LYS A 216 -10.19 16.89 0.42
C LYS A 216 -10.39 17.76 -0.82
N GLY A 217 -10.17 19.07 -0.71
CA GLY A 217 -10.25 19.99 -1.84
C GLY A 217 -9.19 19.73 -2.92
N ALA A 218 -8.07 19.10 -2.56
CA ALA A 218 -7.04 18.72 -3.53
C ALA A 218 -7.48 17.58 -4.46
N CYS A 219 -8.55 16.85 -4.12
CA CYS A 219 -8.99 15.68 -4.87
C CYS A 219 -9.98 15.96 -6.00
N ASN A 220 -10.41 17.22 -6.18
CA ASN A 220 -11.29 17.65 -7.27
C ASN A 220 -12.50 16.71 -7.51
N ASP A 221 -13.22 16.38 -6.42
CA ASP A 221 -14.39 15.49 -6.38
C ASP A 221 -14.17 14.03 -6.82
N SER A 222 -12.91 13.57 -6.95
CA SER A 222 -12.62 12.15 -7.14
C SER A 222 -13.20 11.31 -5.99
N ALA A 223 -13.84 10.20 -6.33
CA ALA A 223 -14.28 9.20 -5.35
C ALA A 223 -13.10 8.59 -4.57
N ASP A 224 -11.91 8.59 -5.17
CA ASP A 224 -10.69 8.12 -4.52
C ASP A 224 -9.56 9.16 -4.59
N CYS A 225 -9.14 9.64 -3.42
CA CYS A 225 -8.04 10.60 -3.25
C CYS A 225 -6.65 9.94 -3.10
N GLU A 226 -6.58 8.61 -2.99
CA GLU A 226 -5.37 7.88 -2.60
C GLU A 226 -4.13 8.26 -3.40
N ASP A 227 -4.25 8.33 -4.73
CA ASP A 227 -3.10 8.61 -5.60
C ASP A 227 -2.57 10.04 -5.38
N ILE A 228 -3.45 11.01 -5.14
CA ILE A 228 -3.10 12.41 -4.88
C ILE A 228 -2.45 12.55 -3.50
N THR A 229 -3.06 11.98 -2.46
CA THR A 229 -2.51 12.06 -1.09
C THR A 229 -1.15 11.36 -1.00
N ASN A 230 -0.99 10.22 -1.67
CA ASN A 230 0.26 9.47 -1.71
C ASN A 230 1.34 10.20 -2.53
N HIS A 231 0.99 10.86 -3.62
CA HIS A 231 1.93 11.69 -4.37
C HIS A 231 2.43 12.88 -3.53
N ASN A 232 1.49 13.59 -2.90
CA ASN A 232 1.78 14.79 -2.12
C ASN A 232 2.70 14.51 -0.93
N ILE A 233 2.46 13.43 -0.19
CA ILE A 233 3.29 13.09 0.97
C ILE A 233 4.71 12.66 0.58
N LEU A 234 4.89 12.01 -0.57
CA LEU A 234 6.22 11.71 -1.12
C LEU A 234 6.95 13.00 -1.47
N GLN A 235 6.28 13.92 -2.14
CA GLN A 235 6.87 15.21 -2.49
C GLN A 235 7.18 16.04 -1.23
N ALA A 236 6.34 15.96 -0.20
CA ALA A 236 6.58 16.63 1.09
C ALA A 236 7.82 16.07 1.78
N ARG A 237 8.00 14.74 1.77
CA ARG A 237 9.24 14.09 2.24
C ARG A 237 10.45 14.62 1.50
N ASP A 238 10.40 14.61 0.16
CA ASP A 238 11.55 14.99 -0.67
C ASP A 238 11.96 16.45 -0.44
N ARG A 239 11.00 17.36 -0.28
CA ARG A 239 11.27 18.77 0.03
C ARG A 239 11.90 18.96 1.41
N ILE A 240 11.47 18.20 2.41
CA ILE A 240 12.04 18.27 3.76
C ILE A 240 13.44 17.66 3.80
N GLU A 241 13.65 16.54 3.10
CA GLU A 241 14.97 15.94 2.95
C GLU A 241 15.94 16.90 2.26
N GLU A 242 15.51 17.54 1.17
CA GLU A 242 16.31 18.54 0.47
C GLU A 242 16.66 19.73 1.37
N PHE A 243 15.71 20.18 2.18
CA PHE A 243 15.92 21.28 3.12
C PHE A 243 17.06 20.96 4.10
N PHE A 244 17.03 19.80 4.76
CA PHE A 244 18.08 19.41 5.71
C PHE A 244 19.41 19.09 5.02
N ARG A 245 19.38 18.48 3.83
CA ARG A 245 20.57 18.29 2.99
C ARG A 245 21.24 19.63 2.65
N SER A 246 20.45 20.64 2.31
CA SER A 246 20.94 21.99 2.04
C SER A 246 21.54 22.64 3.28
N GLN A 247 20.97 22.42 4.48
CA GLN A 247 21.56 22.91 5.74
C GLN A 247 22.95 22.32 5.97
N ALA A 248 23.13 21.01 5.75
CA ALA A 248 24.44 20.37 5.83
C ALA A 248 25.42 20.91 4.77
N TYR A 249 24.97 21.08 3.53
CA TYR A 249 25.81 21.60 2.46
C TYR A 249 26.37 23.00 2.75
N ILE A 250 25.50 23.93 3.17
CA ILE A 250 25.89 25.30 3.55
C ILE A 250 26.93 25.28 4.67
N TYR A 251 26.75 24.39 5.66
CA TYR A 251 27.69 24.25 6.77
C TYR A 251 29.10 23.86 6.32
N TYR A 252 29.24 22.93 5.37
CA TYR A 252 30.57 22.47 4.91
C TYR A 252 31.24 23.39 3.89
N HIS A 253 30.49 24.17 3.10
CA HIS A 253 31.04 24.88 1.94
C HIS A 253 31.16 26.39 2.13
N ASP A 254 30.55 26.97 3.17
CA ASP A 254 30.60 28.41 3.44
C ASP A 254 31.69 28.74 4.49
N PHE A 255 32.94 28.40 4.18
CA PHE A 255 34.11 28.48 5.07
C PHE A 255 34.40 29.87 5.66
N ASN A 256 33.83 30.93 5.10
CA ASN A 256 34.05 32.32 5.50
C ASN A 256 33.04 32.85 6.54
N LYS A 257 32.10 32.02 7.02
CA LYS A 257 31.09 32.45 8.00
C LYS A 257 31.34 31.85 9.38
N THR A 258 31.15 32.68 10.41
CA THR A 258 31.13 32.25 11.81
C THR A 258 30.07 31.16 12.00
N ILE A 259 30.48 29.99 12.50
CA ILE A 259 29.58 28.86 12.71
C ILE A 259 28.45 29.28 13.67
N PRO A 260 27.18 29.20 13.24
CA PRO A 260 26.07 29.48 14.13
C PRO A 260 26.08 28.55 15.33
N ALA A 261 25.82 29.12 16.50
CA ALA A 261 25.79 28.36 17.75
C ALA A 261 24.73 27.24 17.76
N MET A 262 23.69 27.41 16.95
CA MET A 262 22.67 26.41 16.69
C MET A 262 22.67 26.09 15.20
N HIS A 263 23.10 24.89 14.83
CA HIS A 263 23.10 24.42 13.45
C HIS A 263 22.70 22.95 13.38
N PHE A 264 22.24 22.53 12.19
CA PHE A 264 21.86 21.15 11.92
C PHE A 264 23.09 20.24 12.07
N VAL A 265 22.91 19.11 12.76
CA VAL A 265 23.92 18.06 12.87
C VAL A 265 23.82 17.19 11.63
N ASP A 266 24.86 17.23 10.80
CA ASP A 266 24.91 16.46 9.57
C ASP A 266 24.73 14.95 9.80
N HIS A 267 24.10 14.26 8.84
CA HIS A 267 23.68 12.85 8.92
C HIS A 267 22.72 12.50 10.08
N SER A 268 22.16 13.48 10.79
CA SER A 268 21.19 13.22 11.87
C SER A 268 19.74 13.06 11.41
N PHE A 269 19.44 13.37 10.13
CA PHE A 269 18.09 13.26 9.59
C PHE A 269 17.69 11.80 9.45
N GLN A 270 16.56 11.43 10.05
CA GLN A 270 15.97 10.11 10.00
C GLN A 270 14.53 10.23 9.51
N VAL A 271 14.11 9.28 8.66
CA VAL A 271 12.76 9.22 8.11
C VAL A 271 12.27 7.78 8.16
N VAL A 272 11.08 7.58 8.72
CA VAL A 272 10.40 6.28 8.79
C VAL A 272 8.98 6.44 8.25
N ARG A 273 8.58 5.56 7.34
CA ARG A 273 7.22 5.51 6.80
C ARG A 273 6.30 4.78 7.79
N MET A 274 5.18 5.41 8.12
CA MET A 274 4.14 4.85 8.98
C MET A 274 2.88 4.65 8.14
N ASP A 275 2.58 3.39 7.83
CA ASP A 275 1.41 3.00 7.06
C ASP A 275 0.15 2.92 7.93
N SER A 276 -0.98 3.21 7.33
CA SER A 276 -2.32 3.17 7.91
C SER A 276 -3.28 2.58 6.88
N CYS A 277 -4.19 1.72 7.33
CA CYS A 277 -5.24 1.17 6.47
C CYS A 277 -6.59 1.80 6.83
N ARG A 278 -7.40 2.13 5.83
CA ARG A 278 -8.74 2.67 6.08
C ARG A 278 -9.64 1.60 6.74
N PRO A 279 -10.67 2.01 7.52
CA PRO A 279 -11.59 1.07 8.15
C PRO A 279 -12.13 0.02 7.18
N GLY A 280 -12.13 -1.23 7.62
CA GLY A 280 -12.48 -2.41 6.81
C GLY A 280 -11.31 -3.05 6.06
N PHE A 281 -10.09 -2.52 6.18
CA PHE A 281 -8.89 -3.07 5.55
C PHE A 281 -7.78 -3.32 6.56
N GLY A 282 -6.85 -4.21 6.20
CA GLY A 282 -5.65 -4.49 6.97
C GLY A 282 -4.56 -5.14 6.14
N LYS A 283 -3.36 -5.21 6.71
CA LYS A 283 -2.19 -5.87 6.15
C LYS A 283 -2.03 -7.25 6.75
N ASN A 284 -1.68 -8.21 5.90
CA ASN A 284 -1.30 -9.54 6.34
C ASN A 284 -0.35 -10.16 5.33
N GLU A 285 0.96 -10.04 5.56
CA GLU A 285 1.99 -10.52 4.64
C GLU A 285 1.92 -12.04 4.42
N GLY A 286 1.58 -12.80 5.46
CA GLY A 286 1.46 -14.26 5.38
C GLY A 286 0.28 -14.72 4.52
N LEU A 287 -0.88 -14.09 4.70
CA LEU A 287 -2.09 -14.43 3.95
C LEU A 287 -2.08 -13.86 2.53
N HIS A 288 -1.52 -12.68 2.37
CA HIS A 288 -1.55 -11.88 1.14
C HIS A 288 -0.15 -11.60 0.58
N SER A 289 0.67 -12.64 0.44
CA SER A 289 2.05 -12.54 -0.05
C SER A 289 2.20 -11.81 -1.40
N ASN A 290 1.24 -11.94 -2.31
CA ASN A 290 1.25 -11.24 -3.61
C ASN A 290 0.91 -9.73 -3.51
N CYS A 291 0.54 -9.24 -2.32
CA CYS A 291 0.21 -7.85 -2.02
C CYS A 291 0.63 -7.51 -0.56
N ALA A 292 1.82 -7.94 -0.15
CA ALA A 292 2.24 -7.91 1.26
C ALA A 292 2.22 -6.49 1.87
N SER A 293 2.51 -5.47 1.06
CA SER A 293 2.49 -4.07 1.50
C SER A 293 1.11 -3.40 1.44
N CYS A 294 0.09 -4.08 0.92
CA CYS A 294 -1.23 -3.51 0.63
C CYS A 294 -2.18 -3.60 1.81
N CYS A 295 -3.13 -2.67 1.88
CA CYS A 295 -4.31 -2.79 2.72
C CYS A 295 -5.34 -3.64 1.97
N VAL A 296 -5.48 -4.90 2.36
CA VAL A 296 -6.44 -5.85 1.78
C VAL A 296 -7.71 -5.86 2.63
N VAL A 297 -8.86 -6.02 1.98
CA VAL A 297 -10.15 -6.04 2.66
C VAL A 297 -10.19 -7.12 3.75
N CYS A 298 -10.68 -6.76 4.94
CA CYS A 298 -10.85 -7.70 6.04
C CYS A 298 -11.83 -8.81 5.64
N SER A 299 -11.47 -10.06 5.92
CA SER A 299 -12.28 -11.23 5.58
C SER A 299 -13.47 -11.39 6.53
N PRO A 300 -14.53 -12.13 6.15
CA PRO A 300 -15.58 -12.55 7.07
C PRO A 300 -14.97 -13.18 8.34
N GLY A 301 -15.55 -12.88 9.49
CA GLY A 301 -14.98 -13.22 10.78
C GLY A 301 -13.96 -12.20 11.30
N THR A 302 -13.68 -11.12 10.57
CA THR A 302 -12.78 -10.03 11.00
C THR A 302 -13.33 -8.65 10.63
N PHE A 303 -12.85 -7.60 11.29
CA PHE A 303 -13.22 -6.20 11.05
C PHE A 303 -12.05 -5.26 11.35
N SER A 304 -12.10 -4.03 10.85
CA SER A 304 -11.15 -2.97 11.20
C SER A 304 -11.92 -1.66 11.40
N PRO A 305 -11.96 -1.09 12.62
CA PRO A 305 -12.79 0.07 12.93
C PRO A 305 -12.13 1.41 12.64
N ASP A 306 -10.80 1.44 12.60
CA ASP A 306 -10.01 2.66 12.56
C ASP A 306 -8.91 2.60 11.49
N VAL A 307 -7.86 3.38 11.69
CA VAL A 307 -6.73 3.54 10.76
C VAL A 307 -5.58 2.55 11.00
N ASP A 308 -5.77 1.58 11.91
CA ASP A 308 -4.77 0.55 12.18
C ASP A 308 -4.57 -0.37 10.96
N VAL A 309 -3.42 -1.02 10.91
CA VAL A 309 -3.03 -1.92 9.83
C VAL A 309 -3.52 -3.35 10.06
N THR A 310 -4.24 -3.64 11.14
CA THR A 310 -4.63 -5.01 11.49
C THR A 310 -6.14 -5.22 11.43
N CYS A 311 -6.56 -6.36 10.85
CA CYS A 311 -7.95 -6.81 10.96
C CYS A 311 -8.11 -7.58 12.27
N GLN A 312 -9.04 -7.14 13.10
CA GLN A 312 -9.37 -7.75 14.40
C GLN A 312 -10.40 -8.86 14.22
N SER A 313 -10.35 -9.89 15.07
CA SER A 313 -11.29 -11.02 14.99
C SER A 313 -12.68 -10.64 15.50
N CYS A 314 -13.72 -11.01 14.75
CA CYS A 314 -15.13 -10.90 15.13
C CYS A 314 -15.99 -11.92 14.38
N VAL A 315 -16.32 -13.02 15.06
CA VAL A 315 -16.95 -14.22 14.45
C VAL A 315 -18.36 -13.97 13.90
N SER A 316 -19.07 -12.94 14.38
CA SER A 316 -20.42 -12.60 13.90
C SER A 316 -20.44 -12.05 12.46
N ILE A 317 -19.32 -11.49 12.00
CA ILE A 317 -19.23 -10.86 10.69
C ILE A 317 -19.24 -11.89 9.56
N ARG A 318 -20.15 -11.70 8.60
CA ARG A 318 -20.30 -12.55 7.40
C ARG A 318 -19.90 -11.86 6.10
N VAL A 319 -19.51 -10.59 6.17
CA VAL A 319 -19.21 -9.77 4.99
C VAL A 319 -17.73 -9.38 4.97
N TYR A 320 -17.21 -9.11 3.79
CA TYR A 320 -15.90 -8.50 3.62
C TYR A 320 -15.95 -7.00 3.97
N GLY A 321 -14.89 -6.48 4.57
CA GLY A 321 -14.73 -5.03 4.78
C GLY A 321 -15.52 -4.46 5.95
N ALA A 322 -15.86 -5.29 6.94
CA ALA A 322 -16.59 -4.82 8.11
C ALA A 322 -15.79 -3.77 8.91
N LYS A 323 -16.49 -2.71 9.33
CA LYS A 323 -15.93 -1.57 10.09
C LYS A 323 -16.29 -1.60 11.57
N SER A 324 -17.11 -2.54 11.99
CA SER A 324 -17.51 -2.72 13.37
C SER A 324 -17.83 -4.19 13.62
N CYS A 325 -17.66 -4.62 14.87
CA CYS A 325 -18.10 -5.93 15.33
C CYS A 325 -19.50 -5.75 15.94
N THR A 326 -20.53 -6.17 15.21
CA THR A 326 -21.94 -6.09 15.64
C THR A 326 -22.60 -7.46 15.62
#